data_AF-A0A0F0CSQ7-F1
#
_entry.id   AF-A0A0F0CSQ7-F1
#
_cell.length_a   1.000
_cell.length_b   1.000
_cell.length_c   1.000
_cell.angle_alpha   90.00
_cell.angle_beta   90.00
_cell.angle_gamma   90.00
#
_symmetry.space_group_name_H-M   'P 1'
#
loop_
_entity.id
_entity.type
_entity.pdbx_description
1 polymer ?
#
loop_
_entity_poly.entity_id
_entity_poly.type
_entity_poly.pdbx_seq_one_letter_code
_entity_poly.pdbx_strand_id
1 'polypeptide(L)'
;MEKDVLIVTIQSITAILVATIGILPLILSKKSPDKKKIIPGNNIKKETKNISSHANKKIIYGIIAGVITVFSFYLSGYAVKTFIFKPIIEVEYPYNNQKIDLLKTTAGSGEFWAHGKVKNFDKNFKLYILVYPVDPYGDGWWIQPEIYIQDDGTWEGKAWIGSDKYPPSEGTIFNIAVVLVDKNRNKLSGKIDNPRDITPVTITNVVGLEVEKIK
;
A
#
# COMPACT_ATOMS: atom_id res chain seq x y z
N MET A 1 21.09 6.48 -1.00
CA MET A 1 21.22 7.94 -1.02
C MET A 1 19.87 8.66 -1.13
N GLU A 2 19.00 8.39 -2.11
CA GLU A 2 17.67 9.08 -2.16
C GLU A 2 16.73 8.74 -0.98
N LYS A 3 16.77 7.52 -0.45
CA LYS A 3 15.94 7.09 0.70
C LYS A 3 16.30 7.81 2.00
N ASP A 4 17.59 8.09 2.21
CA ASP A 4 18.08 8.74 3.43
C ASP A 4 17.72 10.22 3.45
N VAL A 5 17.74 10.88 2.29
CA VAL A 5 17.33 12.29 2.14
C VAL A 5 15.84 12.46 2.43
N LEU A 6 14.99 11.54 1.97
CA LEU A 6 13.54 11.63 2.21
C LEU A 6 13.18 11.46 3.70
N ILE A 7 13.80 10.50 4.39
CA ILE A 7 13.58 10.25 5.82
C ILE A 7 14.02 11.46 6.66
N VAL A 8 15.17 12.04 6.35
CA VAL A 8 15.67 13.24 7.03
C VAL A 8 14.75 14.43 6.77
N THR A 9 14.21 14.57 5.55
CA THR A 9 13.28 15.66 5.20
C THR A 9 11.97 15.56 5.99
N ILE A 10 11.39 14.36 6.10
CA ILE A 10 10.14 14.14 6.86
C ILE A 10 10.36 14.35 8.36
N GLN A 11 11.47 13.88 8.92
CA GLN A 11 11.81 14.13 10.33
C GLN A 11 11.99 15.62 10.62
N SER A 12 12.61 16.36 9.69
CA SER A 12 12.81 17.81 9.80
C SER A 12 11.50 18.58 9.76
N ILE A 13 10.57 18.23 8.86
CA ILE A 13 9.23 18.85 8.79
C ILE A 13 8.43 18.58 10.07
N THR A 14 8.51 17.35 10.60
CA THR A 14 7.81 16.97 11.83
C THR A 14 8.37 17.73 13.04
N ALA A 15 9.70 17.90 13.13
CA ALA A 15 10.33 18.68 14.19
C ALA A 15 9.95 20.17 14.14
N ILE A 16 9.85 20.76 12.94
CA ILE A 16 9.41 22.15 12.73
C ILE A 16 7.96 22.35 13.17
N LEU A 17 7.08 21.39 12.88
CA LEU A 17 5.66 21.45 13.29
C LEU A 17 5.50 21.37 14.82
N VAL A 18 6.26 20.50 15.48
CA VAL A 18 6.24 20.38 16.95
C VAL A 18 6.80 21.62 17.62
N ALA A 19 7.87 22.20 17.07
CA ALA A 19 8.45 23.44 17.59
C ALA A 19 7.52 24.65 17.45
N THR A 20 6.82 24.78 16.32
CA THR A 20 5.88 25.90 16.10
C THR A 20 4.64 25.82 16.99
N ILE A 21 4.11 24.61 17.25
CA ILE A 21 2.96 24.42 18.15
C ILE A 21 3.36 24.60 19.62
N GLY A 22 4.59 24.23 20.01
CA GLY A 22 5.11 24.40 21.38
C GLY A 22 5.42 25.85 21.77
N ILE A 23 5.81 26.71 20.82
CA ILE A 23 6.23 28.10 21.09
C ILE A 23 5.04 29.09 21.04
N LEU A 24 3.97 28.76 20.32
CA LEU A 24 2.79 29.65 20.18
C LEU A 24 2.12 30.04 21.53
N PRO A 25 2.00 29.15 22.54
CA PRO A 25 1.50 29.52 23.85
C PRO A 25 2.42 30.47 24.64
N LEU A 26 3.73 30.43 24.37
CA LEU A 26 4.73 31.29 25.03
C LEU A 26 4.69 32.73 24.48
N ILE A 27 4.43 32.91 23.19
CA ILE A 27 4.33 34.23 22.55
C ILE A 27 3.01 34.93 22.93
N LEU A 28 1.91 34.19 23.05
CA LEU A 28 0.60 34.73 23.46
C LEU A 28 0.52 35.05 24.97
N SER A 29 1.55 34.69 25.77
CA SER A 29 1.63 35.01 27.20
C SER A 29 2.30 36.36 27.51
N LYS A 30 2.66 37.18 26.51
CA LYS A 30 3.16 38.55 26.74
C LYS A 30 2.01 39.50 27.11
N LYS A 31 1.65 39.44 28.40
CA LYS A 31 1.08 40.47 29.28
C LYS A 31 0.74 41.82 28.62
N SER A 32 -0.54 42.13 28.55
CA SER A 32 -1.03 43.51 28.43
C SER A 32 -0.69 44.26 29.73
N PRO A 33 -0.05 45.45 29.68
CA PRO A 33 0.20 46.26 30.86
C PRO A 33 -1.11 46.91 31.33
N ASP A 34 -1.67 46.41 32.43
CA ASP A 34 -2.81 47.03 33.11
C ASP A 34 -2.46 48.44 33.59
N LYS A 35 -3.01 49.45 32.93
CA LYS A 35 -3.04 50.83 33.43
C LYS A 35 -4.05 50.90 34.59
N LYS A 36 -3.54 50.86 35.83
CA LYS A 36 -4.29 51.19 37.05
C LYS A 36 -4.76 52.65 36.98
N LYS A 37 -6.08 52.86 36.93
CA LYS A 37 -6.71 54.16 37.23
C LYS A 37 -7.35 54.06 38.61
N ILE A 38 -6.88 54.88 39.55
CA ILE A 38 -7.37 54.92 40.93
C ILE A 38 -8.58 55.87 40.96
N ILE A 39 -9.72 55.38 41.45
CA ILE A 39 -10.90 56.18 41.80
C ILE A 39 -11.35 55.72 43.20
N PRO A 40 -11.53 56.61 44.18
CA PRO A 40 -12.10 56.24 45.47
C PRO A 40 -13.63 56.36 45.41
N GLY A 41 -14.34 55.29 45.74
CA GLY A 41 -15.80 55.28 45.77
C GLY A 41 -16.35 54.03 46.43
N ASN A 42 -17.00 54.24 47.56
CA ASN A 42 -17.49 53.27 48.54
C ASN A 42 -18.51 52.25 47.97
N ASN A 43 -18.59 51.11 48.67
CA ASN A 43 -19.72 50.17 48.78
C ASN A 43 -19.65 48.81 48.07
N ILE A 44 -19.33 47.80 48.91
CA ILE A 44 -19.93 46.47 49.03
C ILE A 44 -20.40 45.83 47.72
N LYS A 45 -19.52 45.01 47.13
CA LYS A 45 -19.94 43.95 46.20
C LYS A 45 -19.13 42.70 46.50
N LYS A 46 -19.84 41.61 46.80
CA LYS A 46 -19.28 40.29 47.11
C LYS A 46 -18.27 39.87 46.04
N GLU A 47 -17.00 39.89 46.40
CA GLU A 47 -15.91 39.30 45.65
C GLU A 47 -15.97 37.77 45.80
N THR A 48 -16.81 37.11 45.01
CA THR A 48 -16.60 35.70 44.70
C THR A 48 -15.35 35.61 43.84
N LYS A 49 -14.22 35.33 44.50
CA LYS A 49 -12.92 35.04 43.89
C LYS A 49 -13.05 33.93 42.84
N ASN A 50 -13.21 34.34 41.60
CA ASN A 50 -13.24 33.50 40.42
C ASN A 50 -11.79 33.12 40.02
N ILE A 51 -11.03 32.54 40.96
CA ILE A 51 -9.60 32.25 40.80
C ILE A 51 -9.36 30.88 40.13
N SER A 52 -10.38 30.03 40.00
CA SER A 52 -10.20 28.65 39.50
C SER A 52 -10.24 28.49 37.96
N SER A 53 -10.48 29.56 37.19
CA SER A 53 -10.73 29.47 35.74
C SER A 53 -9.44 29.36 34.88
N HIS A 54 -8.32 29.94 35.32
CA HIS A 54 -7.10 30.00 34.50
C HIS A 54 -6.16 28.81 34.66
N ALA A 55 -6.13 28.17 35.83
CA ALA A 55 -5.33 26.95 36.04
C ALA A 55 -5.87 25.77 35.20
N ASN A 56 -7.19 25.64 35.11
CA ASN A 56 -7.84 24.58 34.34
C ASN A 56 -7.59 24.72 32.83
N LYS A 57 -7.52 25.93 32.29
CA LYS A 57 -7.25 26.15 30.86
C LYS A 57 -5.88 25.63 30.44
N LYS A 58 -4.82 25.86 31.24
CA LYS A 58 -3.46 25.37 30.92
C LYS A 58 -3.37 23.84 30.91
N ILE A 59 -4.03 23.19 31.86
CA ILE A 59 -4.10 21.72 31.94
C ILE A 59 -4.84 21.16 30.72
N ILE A 60 -5.98 21.77 30.35
CA ILE A 60 -6.76 21.38 29.16
C ILE A 60 -5.93 21.54 27.88
N TYR A 61 -5.22 22.65 27.69
CA TYR A 61 -4.35 22.83 26.52
C TYR A 61 -3.20 21.80 26.46
N GLY A 62 -2.61 21.45 27.61
CA GLY A 62 -1.58 20.41 27.68
C GLY A 62 -2.10 19.03 27.25
N ILE A 63 -3.31 18.68 27.68
CA ILE A 63 -3.95 17.42 27.29
C ILE A 63 -4.26 17.41 25.78
N ILE A 64 -4.84 18.49 25.25
CA ILE A 64 -5.18 18.60 23.82
C ILE A 64 -3.91 18.50 22.97
N ALA A 65 -2.83 19.20 23.33
CA ALA A 65 -1.56 19.13 22.62
C ALA A 65 -0.95 17.72 22.64
N GLY A 66 -1.04 17.02 23.79
CA GLY A 66 -0.62 15.62 23.90
C GLY A 66 -1.38 14.69 22.98
N VAL A 67 -2.72 14.78 22.96
CA VAL A 67 -3.59 13.95 22.11
C VAL A 67 -3.30 14.19 20.63
N ILE A 68 -3.17 15.45 20.21
CA ILE A 68 -2.87 15.80 18.80
C ILE A 68 -1.52 15.21 18.37
N THR A 69 -0.52 15.25 19.25
CA THR A 69 0.83 14.74 18.95
C THR A 69 0.81 13.22 18.74
N VAL A 70 0.19 12.48 19.66
CA VAL A 70 0.06 11.01 19.55
C VAL A 70 -0.74 10.63 18.30
N PHE A 71 -1.85 11.32 18.05
CA PHE A 71 -2.69 11.05 16.89
C PHE A 71 -1.96 11.32 15.57
N SER A 72 -1.21 12.42 15.49
CA SER A 72 -0.41 12.77 14.31
C SER A 72 0.70 11.75 14.05
N PHE A 73 1.34 11.25 15.10
CA PHE A 73 2.39 10.21 14.99
C PHE A 73 1.82 8.87 14.53
N TYR A 74 0.64 8.50 15.02
CA TYR A 74 -0.07 7.31 14.57
C TYR A 74 -0.49 7.42 13.10
N LEU A 75 -1.07 8.54 12.70
CA LEU A 75 -1.48 8.82 11.31
C LEU A 75 -0.28 8.85 10.36
N SER A 76 0.83 9.46 10.74
CA SER A 76 2.03 9.49 9.91
C SER A 76 2.65 8.11 9.76
N GLY A 77 2.72 7.31 10.83
CA GLY A 77 3.15 5.91 10.76
C GLY A 77 2.26 5.06 9.86
N TYR A 78 0.94 5.22 9.97
CA TYR A 78 -0.03 4.54 9.12
C TYR A 78 0.07 4.97 7.64
N ALA A 79 0.20 6.28 7.38
CA ALA A 79 0.35 6.82 6.04
C ALA A 79 1.66 6.36 5.38
N VAL A 80 2.78 6.37 6.11
CA VAL A 80 4.07 5.87 5.61
C VAL A 80 3.95 4.39 5.21
N LYS A 81 3.36 3.55 6.07
CA LYS A 81 3.17 2.12 5.77
C LYS A 81 2.29 1.90 4.53
N THR A 82 1.25 2.71 4.37
CA THR A 82 0.26 2.52 3.30
C THR A 82 0.70 3.11 1.96
N PHE A 83 1.36 4.27 1.96
CA PHE A 83 1.67 5.01 0.74
C PHE A 83 3.11 4.81 0.24
N ILE A 84 4.09 4.60 1.14
CA ILE A 84 5.50 4.52 0.75
C ILE A 84 5.91 3.07 0.43
N PHE A 85 5.31 2.09 1.10
CA PHE A 85 5.65 0.68 0.96
C PHE A 85 4.61 -0.12 0.17
N LYS A 86 3.98 0.50 -0.85
CA LYS A 86 3.13 -0.28 -1.75
C LYS A 86 4.02 -1.26 -2.54
N PRO A 87 3.72 -2.57 -2.51
CA PRO A 87 4.46 -3.54 -3.31
C PRO A 87 4.33 -3.24 -4.80
N ILE A 88 5.43 -3.42 -5.52
CA ILE A 88 5.49 -3.28 -6.98
C ILE A 88 5.93 -4.62 -7.55
N ILE A 89 5.16 -5.17 -8.49
CA ILE A 89 5.53 -6.39 -9.20
C ILE A 89 6.00 -6.00 -10.60
N GLU A 90 7.10 -6.60 -11.02
CA GLU A 90 7.67 -6.50 -12.37
C GLU A 90 7.73 -7.92 -12.95
N VAL A 91 7.21 -8.09 -14.17
CA VAL A 91 7.36 -9.32 -14.96
C VAL A 91 8.54 -9.10 -15.89
N GLU A 92 9.60 -9.88 -15.74
CA GLU A 92 10.78 -9.80 -16.60
C GLU A 92 10.67 -10.78 -17.77
N TYR A 93 10.00 -11.91 -17.56
CA TYR A 93 9.67 -12.88 -18.61
C TYR A 93 8.31 -13.54 -18.33
N PRO A 94 7.47 -13.77 -19.36
CA PRO A 94 7.64 -13.28 -20.74
C PRO A 94 7.33 -11.78 -20.88
N TYR A 95 7.81 -11.15 -21.96
CA TYR A 95 7.53 -9.73 -22.26
C TYR A 95 6.27 -9.56 -23.13
N ASN A 96 5.76 -8.32 -23.18
CA ASN A 96 4.53 -8.05 -23.91
C ASN A 96 4.69 -8.30 -25.43
N ASN A 97 3.72 -9.00 -26.01
CA ASN A 97 3.68 -9.50 -27.38
C ASN A 97 4.78 -10.51 -27.73
N GLN A 98 5.34 -11.20 -26.73
CA GLN A 98 6.32 -12.24 -26.97
C GLN A 98 5.66 -13.50 -27.55
N LYS A 99 6.33 -14.13 -28.52
CA LYS A 99 6.04 -15.50 -28.92
C LYS A 99 6.81 -16.47 -28.01
N ILE A 100 6.11 -17.45 -27.45
CA ILE A 100 6.72 -18.40 -26.50
C ILE A 100 6.49 -19.85 -26.94
N ASP A 101 7.45 -20.70 -26.60
CA ASP A 101 7.29 -22.14 -26.70
C ASP A 101 6.55 -22.68 -25.47
N LEU A 102 5.58 -23.57 -25.69
CA LEU A 102 4.92 -24.31 -24.63
C LEU A 102 5.47 -25.73 -24.52
N LEU A 103 5.57 -26.25 -23.30
CA LEU A 103 5.84 -27.66 -23.04
C LEU A 103 4.52 -28.39 -22.82
N LYS A 104 4.23 -29.41 -23.63
CA LYS A 104 2.99 -30.19 -23.49
C LYS A 104 3.02 -31.01 -22.22
N THR A 105 1.98 -30.87 -21.40
CA THR A 105 1.81 -31.68 -20.19
C THR A 105 1.05 -32.98 -20.48
N THR A 106 1.15 -33.95 -19.58
CA THR A 106 0.35 -35.19 -19.65
C THR A 106 -1.15 -34.95 -19.54
N ALA A 107 -1.57 -33.79 -19.01
CA ALA A 107 -2.96 -33.36 -18.91
C ALA A 107 -3.46 -32.60 -20.16
N GLY A 108 -2.65 -32.52 -21.23
CA GLY A 108 -3.02 -31.88 -22.49
C GLY A 108 -2.93 -30.35 -22.50
N SER A 109 -2.62 -29.72 -21.37
CA SER A 109 -2.29 -28.29 -21.31
C SER A 109 -0.87 -28.01 -21.82
N GLY A 110 -0.60 -26.76 -22.18
CA GLY A 110 0.75 -26.28 -22.43
C GLY A 110 1.28 -25.50 -21.22
N GLU A 111 2.49 -25.83 -20.78
CA GLU A 111 3.20 -25.19 -19.68
C GLU A 111 4.21 -24.16 -20.20
N PHE A 112 4.30 -23.03 -19.50
CA PHE A 112 5.37 -22.06 -19.68
C PHE A 112 5.87 -21.54 -18.33
N TRP A 113 7.07 -20.98 -18.35
CA TRP A 113 7.67 -20.33 -17.19
C TRP A 113 7.49 -18.82 -17.25
N ALA A 114 7.29 -18.20 -16.10
CA ALA A 114 7.34 -16.76 -15.94
C ALA A 114 8.19 -16.43 -14.71
N HIS A 115 8.91 -15.31 -14.78
CA HIS A 115 9.71 -14.83 -13.67
C HIS A 115 9.76 -13.30 -13.65
N GLY A 116 10.18 -12.77 -12.51
CA GLY A 116 10.37 -11.34 -12.35
C GLY A 116 10.75 -10.98 -10.92
N LYS A 117 10.35 -9.77 -10.51
CA LYS A 117 10.72 -9.19 -9.21
C LYS A 117 9.53 -8.58 -8.51
N VAL A 118 9.58 -8.58 -7.17
CA VAL A 118 8.69 -7.80 -6.31
C VAL A 118 9.54 -6.87 -5.46
N LYS A 119 9.22 -5.57 -5.50
CA LYS A 119 9.85 -4.53 -4.68
C LYS A 119 8.90 -4.13 -3.55
N ASN A 120 9.47 -3.71 -2.42
CA ASN A 120 8.73 -3.25 -1.23
C ASN A 120 7.69 -4.28 -0.72
N PHE A 121 8.04 -5.56 -0.73
CA PHE A 121 7.16 -6.64 -0.26
C PHE A 121 7.53 -7.11 1.15
N ASP A 122 6.60 -7.80 1.79
CA ASP A 122 6.84 -8.57 3.02
C ASP A 122 6.49 -10.05 2.80
N LYS A 123 6.84 -10.91 3.77
CA LYS A 123 6.55 -12.35 3.74
C LYS A 123 5.07 -12.70 3.98
N ASN A 124 4.20 -11.69 4.12
CA ASN A 124 2.76 -11.84 4.32
C ASN A 124 1.98 -11.70 3.02
N PHE A 125 2.65 -11.79 1.88
CA PHE A 125 2.01 -11.79 0.58
C PHE A 125 2.12 -13.14 -0.12
N LYS A 126 1.12 -13.43 -0.95
CA LYS A 126 1.09 -14.56 -1.88
C LYS A 126 1.06 -14.01 -3.30
N LEU A 127 1.82 -14.63 -4.19
CA LEU A 127 1.90 -14.25 -5.60
C LEU A 127 1.20 -15.29 -6.46
N TYR A 128 0.39 -14.84 -7.40
CA TYR A 128 -0.31 -15.69 -8.37
C TYR A 128 -0.16 -15.11 -9.77
N ILE A 129 -0.01 -15.99 -10.76
CA ILE A 129 -0.21 -15.64 -12.16
C ILE A 129 -1.69 -15.85 -12.48
N LEU A 130 -2.27 -14.91 -13.21
CA LEU A 130 -3.59 -15.00 -13.82
C LEU A 130 -3.40 -15.17 -15.32
N VAL A 131 -4.10 -16.13 -15.91
CA VAL A 131 -4.05 -16.41 -17.36
C VAL A 131 -5.43 -16.19 -17.96
N TYR A 132 -5.50 -15.44 -19.05
CA TYR A 132 -6.74 -15.14 -19.76
C TYR A 132 -6.62 -15.52 -21.25
N PRO A 133 -7.36 -16.52 -21.73
CA PRO A 133 -7.35 -16.89 -23.14
C PRO A 133 -7.99 -15.79 -24.01
N VAL A 134 -7.29 -15.34 -25.05
CA VAL A 134 -7.77 -14.29 -25.97
C VAL A 134 -8.23 -14.90 -27.28
N ASP A 135 -7.42 -15.77 -27.89
CA ASP A 135 -7.72 -16.46 -29.15
C ASP A 135 -7.13 -17.89 -29.15
N PRO A 136 -7.95 -18.96 -29.16
CA PRO A 136 -9.41 -18.93 -29.12
C PRO A 136 -9.91 -18.30 -27.81
N TYR A 137 -10.99 -17.53 -27.91
CA TYR A 137 -11.57 -16.86 -26.76
C TYR A 137 -12.04 -17.88 -25.71
N GLY A 138 -11.66 -17.63 -24.46
CA GLY A 138 -12.23 -18.32 -23.31
C GLY A 138 -12.65 -17.31 -22.26
N ASP A 139 -13.65 -17.67 -21.48
CA ASP A 139 -14.20 -16.80 -20.46
C ASP A 139 -13.34 -16.82 -19.18
N GLY A 140 -13.21 -15.66 -18.55
CA GLY A 140 -12.56 -15.45 -17.26
C GLY A 140 -11.04 -15.63 -17.19
N TRP A 141 -10.47 -15.17 -16.09
CA TRP A 141 -9.07 -15.32 -15.71
C TRP A 141 -8.90 -16.57 -14.85
N TRP A 142 -7.92 -17.39 -15.22
CA TRP A 142 -7.58 -18.62 -14.51
C TRP A 142 -6.42 -18.38 -13.57
N ILE A 143 -6.68 -18.57 -12.27
CA ILE A 143 -5.69 -18.43 -11.22
C ILE A 143 -4.78 -19.65 -11.23
N GLN A 144 -3.49 -19.40 -11.49
CA GLN A 144 -2.45 -20.42 -11.43
C GLN A 144 -2.09 -20.73 -9.96
N PRO A 145 -1.40 -21.85 -9.69
CA PRO A 145 -0.86 -22.15 -8.36
C PRO A 145 -0.03 -21.00 -7.77
N GLU A 146 0.03 -20.97 -6.44
CA GLU A 146 0.81 -20.00 -5.67
C GLU A 146 2.30 -20.08 -6.01
N ILE A 147 2.92 -18.93 -6.22
CA ILE A 147 4.34 -18.79 -6.53
C ILE A 147 5.07 -18.25 -5.30
N TYR A 148 6.21 -18.88 -5.02
CA TYR A 148 7.09 -18.45 -3.94
C TYR A 148 7.92 -17.23 -4.37
N ILE A 149 7.93 -16.20 -3.51
CA ILE A 149 8.81 -15.04 -3.65
C ILE A 149 10.05 -15.31 -2.80
N GLN A 150 11.23 -15.26 -3.42
CA GLN A 150 12.52 -15.42 -2.74
C GLN A 150 12.80 -14.22 -1.82
N ASP A 151 13.75 -14.38 -0.90
CA ASP A 151 14.08 -13.34 0.09
C ASP A 151 14.64 -12.05 -0.55
N ASP A 152 15.19 -12.13 -1.76
CA ASP A 152 15.67 -10.98 -2.55
C ASP A 152 14.56 -10.31 -3.40
N GLY A 153 13.34 -10.85 -3.35
CA GLY A 153 12.19 -10.38 -4.11
C GLY A 153 12.07 -10.97 -5.51
N THR A 154 12.99 -11.83 -5.95
CA THR A 154 12.82 -12.57 -7.20
C THR A 154 11.73 -13.62 -7.07
N TRP A 155 11.05 -13.91 -8.16
CA TRP A 155 10.05 -14.98 -8.22
C TRP A 155 10.12 -15.69 -9.57
N GLU A 156 9.80 -16.96 -9.56
CA GLU A 156 9.72 -17.81 -10.74
C GLU A 156 8.61 -18.82 -10.54
N GLY A 157 7.79 -19.03 -11.57
CA GLY A 157 6.69 -19.98 -11.49
C GLY A 157 6.25 -20.50 -12.84
N LYS A 158 5.59 -21.65 -12.77
CA LYS A 158 4.95 -22.30 -13.92
C LYS A 158 3.52 -21.81 -14.03
N ALA A 159 3.08 -21.63 -15.27
CA ALA A 159 1.70 -21.37 -15.61
C ALA A 159 1.29 -22.27 -16.77
N TRP A 160 -0.01 -22.53 -16.86
CA TRP A 160 -0.59 -23.41 -17.86
C TRP A 160 -1.67 -22.69 -18.66
N ILE A 161 -1.76 -23.04 -19.94
CA ILE A 161 -2.83 -22.65 -20.85
C ILE A 161 -3.45 -23.89 -21.49
N GLY A 162 -4.77 -23.86 -21.65
CA GLY A 162 -5.55 -24.97 -22.21
C GLY A 162 -5.72 -26.16 -21.28
N SER A 163 -6.24 -27.25 -21.84
CA SER A 163 -6.58 -28.50 -21.15
C SER A 163 -6.60 -29.67 -22.14
N ASP A 164 -6.85 -30.89 -21.67
CA ASP A 164 -7.09 -32.07 -22.52
C ASP A 164 -8.25 -31.88 -23.51
N LYS A 165 -9.33 -31.21 -23.07
CA LYS A 165 -10.52 -30.92 -23.90
C LYS A 165 -10.30 -29.76 -24.88
N TYR A 166 -9.48 -28.79 -24.48
CA TYR A 166 -9.18 -27.58 -25.24
C TYR A 166 -7.67 -27.35 -25.20
N PRO A 167 -6.88 -28.15 -25.94
CA PRO A 167 -5.44 -28.02 -25.93
C PRO A 167 -5.04 -26.71 -26.61
N PRO A 168 -3.97 -26.04 -26.16
CA PRO A 168 -3.44 -24.90 -26.90
C PRO A 168 -2.92 -25.37 -28.26
N SER A 169 -2.92 -24.46 -29.23
CA SER A 169 -2.36 -24.66 -30.58
C SER A 169 -1.35 -23.56 -30.90
N GLU A 170 -0.46 -23.79 -31.86
CA GLU A 170 0.40 -22.72 -32.39
C GLU A 170 -0.45 -21.54 -32.88
N GLY A 171 0.00 -20.32 -32.62
CA GLY A 171 -0.75 -19.09 -32.86
C GLY A 171 -1.79 -18.73 -31.79
N THR A 172 -2.00 -19.57 -30.76
CA THR A 172 -2.91 -19.24 -29.64
C THR A 172 -2.45 -17.97 -28.94
N ILE A 173 -3.36 -17.01 -28.75
CA ILE A 173 -3.10 -15.75 -28.07
C ILE A 173 -3.71 -15.79 -26.68
N PHE A 174 -2.95 -15.38 -25.67
CA PHE A 174 -3.43 -15.27 -24.30
C PHE A 174 -2.73 -14.13 -23.57
N ASN A 175 -3.39 -13.66 -22.51
CA ASN A 175 -2.91 -12.60 -21.65
C ASN A 175 -2.50 -13.17 -20.30
N ILE A 176 -1.48 -12.59 -19.69
CA ILE A 176 -1.14 -12.85 -18.30
C ILE A 176 -1.13 -11.56 -17.49
N ALA A 177 -1.43 -11.70 -16.21
CA ALA A 177 -1.20 -10.66 -15.20
C ALA A 177 -0.70 -11.33 -13.92
N VAL A 178 0.14 -10.65 -13.15
CA VAL A 178 0.62 -11.15 -11.87
C VAL A 178 0.00 -10.32 -10.76
N VAL A 179 -0.51 -11.00 -9.74
CA VAL A 179 -1.18 -10.38 -8.60
C VAL A 179 -0.49 -10.76 -7.31
N LEU A 180 -0.45 -9.78 -6.41
CA LEU A 180 -0.04 -9.97 -5.02
C LEU A 180 -1.28 -9.85 -4.13
N VAL A 181 -1.52 -10.83 -3.28
CA VAL A 181 -2.64 -10.82 -2.32
C VAL A 181 -2.14 -11.04 -0.89
N ASP A 182 -2.91 -10.59 0.09
CA ASP A 182 -2.60 -10.81 1.50
C ASP A 182 -2.65 -12.31 1.85
N LYS A 183 -1.65 -12.80 2.58
CA LYS A 183 -1.50 -14.21 2.99
C LYS A 183 -2.65 -14.69 3.88
N ASN A 184 -3.30 -13.79 4.61
CA ASN A 184 -4.48 -14.09 5.43
C ASN A 184 -5.70 -14.48 4.59
N ARG A 185 -5.66 -14.29 3.26
CA ARG A 185 -6.68 -14.82 2.38
C ARG A 185 -6.50 -16.32 2.17
N ASN A 186 -7.63 -16.99 2.05
CA ASN A 186 -7.70 -18.36 1.59
C ASN A 186 -6.95 -18.51 0.27
N LYS A 187 -6.31 -19.67 0.09
CA LYS A 187 -5.63 -20.01 -1.17
C LYS A 187 -6.61 -19.80 -2.33
N LEU A 188 -6.19 -19.02 -3.31
CA LEU A 188 -6.97 -18.74 -4.49
C LEU A 188 -6.77 -19.84 -5.52
N SER A 189 -7.83 -20.19 -6.24
CA SER A 189 -7.81 -21.21 -7.29
C SER A 189 -9.05 -21.08 -8.18
N GLY A 190 -8.95 -21.54 -9.42
CA GLY A 190 -10.07 -21.61 -10.35
C GLY A 190 -10.20 -20.38 -11.23
N LYS A 191 -11.41 -20.18 -11.78
CA LYS A 191 -11.74 -19.08 -12.69
C LYS A 191 -12.33 -17.90 -11.91
N ILE A 192 -11.94 -16.69 -12.27
CA ILE A 192 -12.54 -15.43 -11.82
C ILE A 192 -12.87 -14.55 -13.02
N ASP A 193 -13.93 -13.74 -12.94
CA ASP A 193 -14.35 -12.94 -14.08
C ASP A 193 -13.48 -11.67 -14.21
N ASN A 194 -13.16 -11.01 -13.09
CA ASN A 194 -12.31 -9.83 -13.05
C ASN A 194 -11.12 -10.01 -12.08
N PRO A 195 -9.86 -9.74 -12.50
CA PRO A 195 -8.69 -9.77 -11.63
C PRO A 195 -8.78 -8.89 -10.38
N ARG A 196 -9.66 -7.89 -10.38
CA ARG A 196 -9.89 -7.02 -9.22
C ARG A 196 -10.79 -7.63 -8.16
N ASP A 197 -11.54 -8.69 -8.47
CA ASP A 197 -12.48 -9.33 -7.53
C ASP A 197 -11.76 -10.07 -6.40
N ILE A 198 -10.52 -10.50 -6.64
CA ILE A 198 -9.63 -11.04 -5.60
C ILE A 198 -8.99 -9.94 -4.75
N THR A 199 -9.29 -8.65 -5.04
CA THR A 199 -8.82 -7.44 -4.34
C THR A 199 -7.31 -7.48 -4.07
N PRO A 200 -6.51 -7.45 -5.13
CA PRO A 200 -5.06 -7.55 -5.01
C PRO A 200 -4.49 -6.32 -4.31
N VAL A 201 -3.42 -6.53 -3.57
CA VAL A 201 -2.57 -5.46 -3.00
C VAL A 201 -1.92 -4.68 -4.14
N THR A 202 -1.47 -5.40 -5.16
CA THR A 202 -0.95 -4.85 -6.41
C THR A 202 -1.12 -5.85 -7.55
N ILE A 203 -1.21 -5.35 -8.77
CA ILE A 203 -1.37 -6.12 -10.01
C ILE A 203 -0.48 -5.51 -11.08
N THR A 204 0.13 -6.35 -11.91
CA THR A 204 0.94 -5.89 -13.04
C THR A 204 0.07 -5.36 -14.18
N ASN A 205 0.70 -4.72 -15.15
CA ASN A 205 0.07 -4.56 -16.46
C ASN A 205 -0.19 -5.94 -17.08
N VAL A 206 -1.18 -6.01 -17.96
CA VAL A 206 -1.48 -7.20 -18.74
C VAL A 206 -0.41 -7.36 -19.82
N VAL A 207 0.13 -8.58 -19.92
CA VAL A 207 1.14 -8.98 -20.91
C VAL A 207 0.46 -9.93 -21.89
N GLY A 208 0.33 -9.54 -23.16
CA GLY A 208 -0.18 -10.40 -24.22
C GLY A 208 0.92 -11.29 -24.78
N LEU A 209 0.59 -12.54 -25.11
CA LEU A 209 1.51 -13.58 -25.54
C LEU A 209 0.90 -14.38 -26.68
N GLU A 210 1.76 -14.95 -27.53
CA GLU A 210 1.37 -15.85 -28.60
C GLU A 210 2.16 -17.16 -28.49
N VAL A 211 1.51 -18.30 -28.73
CA VAL A 211 2.18 -19.60 -28.76
C VAL A 211 2.94 -19.74 -30.08
N GLU A 212 4.27 -19.83 -30.02
CA GLU A 212 5.11 -20.08 -31.19
C GLU A 212 5.05 -21.56 -31.58
N LYS A 213 5.43 -22.44 -30.64
CA LYS A 213 5.52 -23.89 -30.84
C LYS A 213 5.10 -24.64 -29.58
N ILE A 214 4.68 -25.89 -29.78
CA ILE A 214 4.37 -26.81 -28.69
C ILE A 214 5.34 -28.00 -28.77
N LYS A 215 6.12 -28.18 -27.70
CA LYS A 215 7.15 -29.23 -27.60
C LYS A 215 6.73 -30.36 -26.66
#